data_AF-A0A8S3JFE8-F1
#
_entry.id   AF-A0A8S3JFE8-F1
#
_cell.length_a   1.000
_cell.length_b   1.000
_cell.length_c   1.000
_cell.angle_alpha   90.00
_cell.angle_beta   90.00
_cell.angle_gamma   90.00
#
_symmetry.space_group_name_H-M   'P 1'
#
loop_
_entity.id
_entity.type
_entity.pdbx_description
1 polymer ?
#
loop_
_entity_poly.entity_id
_entity_poly.type
_entity_poly.pdbx_seq_one_letter_code
_entity_poly.pdbx_strand_id
1 'polypeptide(L)'
;MDFRVHDKSDLINVHVIQPTCHIGQVPPPPFLLAAYGTNSVYTGEDVLARWSRIFDSCMAQNIRVLGFSADCDPKQLKAMRESMGFFSRQPTDFEDHPNCFNISLLK
;
A
#
# COMPACT_ATOMS: atom_id res chain seq x y z
N MET A 1 -9.87 11.47 -10.11
CA MET A 1 -10.53 12.45 -9.23
C MET A 1 -9.82 12.39 -7.87
N ASP A 2 -9.96 13.42 -7.03
CA ASP A 2 -9.42 13.37 -5.66
C ASP A 2 -10.43 12.67 -4.75
N PHE A 3 -9.98 11.76 -3.88
CA PHE A 3 -10.84 11.24 -2.81
C PHE A 3 -11.27 12.42 -1.94
N ARG A 4 -12.54 12.81 -2.02
CA ARG A 4 -13.09 13.86 -1.17
C ARG A 4 -13.13 13.33 0.26
N VAL A 5 -12.32 13.91 1.12
CA VAL A 5 -12.39 13.67 2.56
C VAL A 5 -13.62 14.41 3.09
N HIS A 6 -14.45 13.72 3.86
CA HIS A 6 -15.68 14.27 4.41
C HIS A 6 -15.59 14.35 5.95
N ASP A 7 -16.00 15.50 6.52
CA ASP A 7 -16.04 15.70 7.98
C ASP A 7 -17.06 14.79 8.68
N LYS A 8 -18.05 14.28 7.94
CA LYS A 8 -19.00 13.26 8.36
C LYS A 8 -19.15 12.22 7.26
N SER A 9 -19.03 10.95 7.62
CA SER A 9 -19.08 9.86 6.68
C SER A 9 -19.58 8.59 7.36
N ASP A 10 -20.44 7.84 6.67
CA ASP A 10 -20.95 6.55 7.16
C ASP A 10 -19.94 5.42 6.92
N LEU A 11 -18.97 5.63 6.03
CA LEU A 11 -17.89 4.67 5.74
C LEU A 11 -16.53 5.31 5.97
N ILE A 12 -15.58 4.49 6.40
CA ILE A 12 -14.17 4.86 6.58
C ILE A 12 -13.31 3.98 5.68
N ASN A 13 -12.35 4.60 5.01
CA ASN A 13 -11.30 3.86 4.32
C ASN A 13 -10.03 3.91 5.16
N VAL A 14 -9.41 2.75 5.38
CA VAL A 14 -8.25 2.57 6.26
C VAL A 14 -7.12 1.94 5.45
N HIS A 15 -5.97 2.60 5.44
CA HIS A 15 -4.78 2.17 4.73
C HIS A 15 -3.71 1.81 5.78
N VAL A 16 -3.32 0.55 5.81
CA VAL A 16 -2.33 0.01 6.76
C VAL A 16 -1.11 -0.47 6.00
N ILE A 17 0.08 -0.18 6.53
CA ILE A 17 1.33 -0.79 6.07
C ILE A 17 1.61 -2.00 6.96
N GLN A 18 1.81 -3.14 6.32
CA GLN A 18 2.24 -4.38 6.97
C GLN A 18 3.70 -4.65 6.62
N PRO A 19 4.65 -4.40 7.53
CA PRO A 19 6.05 -4.73 7.31
C PRO A 19 6.23 -6.22 7.05
N THR A 20 7.14 -6.54 6.14
CA THR A 20 7.63 -7.91 5.93
C THR A 20 9.06 -8.00 6.42
N CYS A 21 9.45 -9.16 6.93
CA CYS A 21 10.81 -9.43 7.38
C CYS A 21 11.29 -10.76 6.80
N HIS A 22 12.58 -11.04 6.94
CA HIS A 22 13.14 -12.31 6.51
C HIS A 22 12.53 -13.48 7.30
N ILE A 23 12.54 -14.65 6.68
CA ILE A 23 12.09 -15.91 7.30
C ILE A 23 12.86 -16.11 8.63
N GLY A 24 12.13 -16.33 9.72
CA GLY A 24 12.70 -16.54 11.06
C GLY A 24 12.82 -15.28 11.91
N GLN A 25 12.47 -14.10 11.38
CA GLN A 25 12.34 -12.87 12.16
C GLN A 25 10.87 -12.59 12.50
N VAL A 26 10.64 -11.85 13.59
CA VAL A 26 9.31 -11.32 13.92
C VAL A 26 9.14 -10.01 13.16
N PRO A 27 8.09 -9.85 12.32
CA PRO A 27 7.88 -8.60 11.61
C PRO A 27 7.54 -7.49 12.61
N PRO A 28 8.01 -6.25 12.37
CA PRO A 28 7.53 -5.09 13.12
C PRO A 28 6.00 -4.99 13.05
N PRO A 29 5.36 -4.38 14.07
CA PRO A 29 3.91 -4.24 14.07
C PRO A 29 3.44 -3.42 12.86
N PRO A 30 2.26 -3.73 12.31
CA PRO A 30 1.66 -2.92 11.27
C PRO A 30 1.35 -1.51 11.80
N PHE A 31 1.40 -0.52 10.91
CA PHE A 31 1.11 0.86 11.28
C PHE A 31 0.13 1.51 10.31
N LEU A 32 -0.66 2.44 10.85
CA LEU A 32 -1.66 3.18 10.08
C LEU A 32 -0.96 4.22 9.20
N LEU A 33 -1.19 4.16 7.89
CA LEU A 33 -0.74 5.18 6.95
C LEU A 33 -1.76 6.32 6.83
N ALA A 34 -3.04 5.96 6.67
CA ALA A 34 -4.12 6.93 6.55
C ALA A 34 -5.46 6.31 6.92
N ALA A 35 -6.34 7.12 7.52
CA ALA A 35 -7.75 6.79 7.71
C ALA A 35 -8.60 8.04 7.41
N TYR A 36 -9.63 7.89 6.58
CA TYR A 36 -10.46 9.02 6.17
C TYR A 36 -11.88 8.56 5.81
N GLY A 37 -12.85 9.44 6.03
CA GLY A 37 -14.24 9.23 5.65
C GLY A 37 -14.43 9.18 4.13
N THR A 38 -15.28 8.29 3.63
CA THR A 38 -15.65 8.16 2.23
C THR A 38 -17.14 7.89 2.06
N ASN A 39 -17.75 8.44 1.01
CA ASN A 39 -19.13 8.11 0.62
C ASN A 39 -19.20 6.93 -0.38
N SER A 40 -18.08 6.23 -0.63
CA SER A 40 -17.97 5.13 -1.59
C SER A 40 -18.22 5.50 -3.07
N VAL A 41 -18.21 6.79 -3.42
CA VAL A 41 -18.45 7.28 -4.80
C VAL A 41 -17.16 7.28 -5.66
N TYR A 42 -16.07 6.71 -5.16
CA TYR A 42 -14.81 6.59 -5.91
C TYR A 42 -14.86 5.44 -6.94
N THR A 43 -14.02 5.51 -7.98
CA THR A 43 -13.88 4.45 -9.00
C THR A 43 -12.63 3.57 -8.78
N GLY A 44 -12.47 2.52 -9.57
CA GLY A 44 -11.24 1.71 -9.56
C GLY A 44 -10.01 2.50 -9.99
N GLU A 45 -10.16 3.45 -10.92
CA GLU A 45 -9.10 4.36 -11.35
C GLU A 45 -8.66 5.30 -10.22
N ASP A 46 -9.60 5.75 -9.38
CA ASP A 46 -9.28 6.56 -8.21
C ASP A 46 -8.48 5.75 -7.17
N VAL A 47 -8.85 4.48 -6.96
CA VAL A 47 -8.08 3.54 -6.13
C VAL A 47 -6.66 3.39 -6.67
N LEU A 48 -6.51 3.11 -7.97
CA LEU A 48 -5.21 2.93 -8.61
C LEU A 48 -4.34 4.19 -8.51
N ALA A 49 -4.91 5.37 -8.77
CA ALA A 49 -4.22 6.64 -8.63
C ALA A 49 -3.71 6.86 -7.19
N ARG A 50 -4.50 6.45 -6.19
CA ARG A 50 -4.09 6.51 -4.79
C ARG A 50 -2.98 5.51 -4.47
N TRP A 51 -3.07 4.28 -4.95
CA TRP A 51 -1.99 3.30 -4.78
C TRP A 51 -0.68 3.77 -5.43
N SER A 52 -0.74 4.39 -6.60
CA SER A 52 0.42 5.01 -7.24
C SER A 52 1.05 6.09 -6.33
N ARG A 53 0.24 7.00 -5.78
CA ARG A 53 0.75 8.05 -4.86
C ARG A 53 1.38 7.46 -3.60
N ILE A 54 0.80 6.40 -3.05
CA ILE A 54 1.36 5.69 -1.88
C ILE A 54 2.69 5.06 -2.26
N PHE A 55 2.74 4.36 -3.40
CA PHE A 55 3.96 3.75 -3.92
C PHE A 55 5.08 4.78 -4.08
N ASP A 56 4.81 5.90 -4.75
CA ASP A 56 5.79 6.98 -4.98
C ASP A 56 6.28 7.59 -3.65
N SER A 57 5.37 7.78 -2.69
CA SER A 57 5.71 8.33 -1.37
C SER A 57 6.56 7.38 -0.53
N CYS A 58 6.30 6.06 -0.63
CA CYS A 58 7.13 5.04 0.00
C CYS A 58 8.50 4.95 -0.66
N MET A 59 8.55 4.94 -2.00
CA MET A 59 9.80 4.91 -2.76
C MET A 59 10.70 6.10 -2.46
N ALA A 60 10.13 7.32 -2.33
CA ALA A 60 10.87 8.52 -1.93
C ALA A 60 11.51 8.41 -0.54
N GLN A 61 11.01 7.50 0.31
CA GLN A 61 11.52 7.21 1.66
C GLN A 61 12.35 5.93 1.70
N ASN A 62 12.73 5.36 0.54
CA ASN A 62 13.40 4.06 0.42
C ASN A 62 12.62 2.88 1.03
N ILE A 63 11.29 2.98 1.07
CA ILE A 63 10.40 1.89 1.47
C ILE A 63 9.94 1.18 0.20
N ARG A 64 10.30 -0.10 0.08
CA ARG A 64 9.89 -0.96 -1.03
C ARG A 64 8.48 -1.51 -0.77
N VAL A 65 7.54 -1.17 -1.64
CA VAL A 65 6.17 -1.73 -1.61
C VAL A 65 6.14 -2.98 -2.48
N LEU A 66 5.86 -4.14 -1.87
CA LEU A 66 5.80 -5.43 -2.57
C LEU A 66 4.46 -5.64 -3.30
N GLY A 67 3.40 -5.02 -2.78
CA GLY A 67 2.07 -5.13 -3.37
C GLY A 67 1.02 -4.46 -2.50
N PHE A 68 -0.20 -4.43 -3.02
CA PHE A 68 -1.38 -3.91 -2.33
C PHE A 68 -2.37 -5.05 -2.10
N SER A 69 -2.96 -5.07 -0.91
CA SER A 69 -4.07 -5.95 -0.55
C SER A 69 -5.28 -5.10 -0.18
N ALA A 70 -6.48 -5.55 -0.54
CA ALA A 70 -7.73 -4.87 -0.25
C ALA A 70 -8.88 -5.88 -0.17
N ASP A 71 -10.00 -5.43 0.40
CA ASP A 71 -11.23 -6.21 0.47
C ASP A 71 -11.81 -6.48 -0.93
N CYS A 72 -12.69 -7.49 -1.02
CA CYS A 72 -13.33 -7.93 -2.27
C CYS A 72 -14.36 -6.92 -2.87
N ASP A 73 -14.21 -5.62 -2.61
CA ASP A 73 -14.99 -4.59 -3.27
C ASP A 73 -14.65 -4.54 -4.78
N PRO A 74 -15.64 -4.49 -5.69
CA PRO A 74 -15.40 -4.53 -7.13
C PRO A 74 -14.43 -3.45 -7.65
N LYS A 75 -14.38 -2.28 -7.02
CA LYS A 75 -13.50 -1.17 -7.42
C LYS A 75 -12.05 -1.48 -7.05
N GLN A 76 -11.84 -2.08 -5.89
CA GLN A 76 -10.54 -2.56 -5.44
C GLN A 76 -10.04 -3.72 -6.32
N LEU A 77 -10.92 -4.68 -6.63
CA LEU A 77 -10.60 -5.81 -7.51
C LEU A 77 -10.23 -5.35 -8.93
N LYS A 78 -10.90 -4.33 -9.46
CA LYS A 78 -10.53 -3.70 -10.73
C LYS A 78 -9.11 -3.11 -10.66
N ALA A 79 -8.82 -2.32 -9.63
CA ALA A 79 -7.49 -1.73 -9.44
C ALA A 79 -6.39 -2.79 -9.24
N MET A 80 -6.67 -3.88 -8.52
CA MET A 80 -5.78 -5.04 -8.43
C MET A 80 -5.47 -5.60 -9.82
N ARG A 81 -6.51 -5.94 -10.59
CA ARG A 81 -6.34 -6.51 -11.93
C ARG A 81 -5.51 -5.61 -12.85
N GLU A 82 -5.75 -4.30 -12.82
CA GLU A 82 -5.01 -3.34 -13.64
C GLU A 82 -3.55 -3.17 -13.19
N SER A 83 -3.28 -3.27 -11.88
CA SER A 83 -1.94 -3.14 -11.32
C SER A 83 -1.08 -4.41 -11.38
N MET A 84 -1.67 -5.58 -11.64
CA MET A 84 -0.94 -6.87 -11.71
C MET A 84 0.29 -6.80 -12.63
N GLY A 85 0.16 -6.18 -13.82
CA GLY A 85 1.24 -6.08 -14.78
C GLY A 85 2.38 -5.13 -14.37
N PHE A 86 2.14 -4.25 -13.40
CA PHE A 86 3.15 -3.34 -12.85
C PHE A 86 3.98 -4.03 -11.77
N PHE A 87 3.31 -4.61 -10.76
CA PHE A 87 4.00 -5.28 -9.64
C PHE A 87 4.67 -6.59 -10.05
N SER A 88 4.14 -7.31 -11.05
CA SER A 88 4.75 -8.55 -11.54
C SER A 88 6.09 -8.36 -12.26
N ARG A 89 6.43 -7.13 -12.65
CA ARG A 89 7.69 -6.79 -13.35
C ARG A 89 8.79 -6.35 -12.39
N GLN A 90 8.46 -6.08 -11.14
CA GLN A 90 9.48 -5.73 -10.15
C GLN A 90 10.14 -7.02 -9.64
N PRO A 91 11.47 -7.04 -9.45
CA PRO A 91 12.13 -8.19 -8.83
C PRO A 91 11.44 -8.49 -7.50
N THR A 92 11.26 -9.75 -7.15
CA THR A 92 10.76 -10.15 -5.81
C THR A 92 11.90 -10.55 -4.87
N ASP A 93 13.12 -10.64 -5.40
CA ASP A 93 14.25 -11.12 -4.64
C ASP A 93 14.68 -10.09 -3.59
N PHE A 94 14.76 -10.57 -2.36
CA PHE A 94 15.13 -9.84 -1.16
C PHE A 94 16.66 -9.68 -1.03
N GLU A 95 17.45 -10.41 -1.82
CA GLU A 95 18.89 -10.57 -1.60
C GLU A 95 19.79 -9.71 -2.51
N ASP A 96 19.31 -9.22 -3.66
CA ASP A 96 20.21 -8.61 -4.67
C ASP A 96 19.88 -7.16 -5.09
N HIS A 97 19.11 -6.40 -4.29
CA HIS A 97 18.89 -4.99 -4.59
C HIS A 97 19.73 -4.08 -3.67
N PRO A 98 20.48 -3.09 -4.21
CA PRO A 98 21.33 -2.18 -3.41
C PRO A 98 20.60 -1.32 -2.35
N ASN A 99 19.28 -1.47 -2.21
CA ASN A 99 18.43 -0.68 -1.32
C ASN A 99 17.66 -1.54 -0.29
N CYS A 100 18.06 -2.79 -0.04
CA CYS A 100 17.51 -3.55 1.10
C CYS A 100 17.99 -2.93 2.42
N PHE A 101 17.12 -2.14 3.06
CA PHE A 101 17.40 -1.50 4.34
C PHE A 101 17.44 -2.52 5.48
N ASN A 102 18.58 -2.56 6.18
CA ASN A 102 18.77 -3.32 7.40
C ASN A 102 18.46 -2.39 8.59
N ILE A 103 17.23 -2.44 9.13
CA ILE A 103 16.86 -1.63 10.29
C ILE A 103 17.36 -2.34 11.55
N SER A 104 18.48 -1.89 12.10
CA SER A 104 18.91 -2.27 13.45
C SER A 104 18.12 -1.46 14.47
N LEU A 105 17.04 -2.04 15.01
CA LEU A 105 16.40 -1.47 16.20
C LEU A 105 17.32 -1.80 17.40
N LEU A 106 17.80 -0.74 18.07
CA LEU A 106 18.71 -0.82 19.22
C LEU A 106 18.16 -1.75 20.32
N LYS A 107 19.10 -2.44 20.97
CA LYS A 107 18.93 -3.49 22.00
C LYS A 107 18.05 -3.09 23.18
#